data_AF-A0A914R2W5-F1
#
_entry.id   AF-A0A914R2W5-F1
#
_cell.length_a   1.000
_cell.length_b   1.000
_cell.length_c   1.000
_cell.angle_alpha   90.00
_cell.angle_beta   90.00
_cell.angle_gamma   90.00
#
_symmetry.space_group_name_H-M   'P 1'
#
loop_
_entity.id
_entity.type
_entity.pdbx_description
1 polymer ?
#
loop_
_entity_poly.entity_id
_entity_poly.type
_entity_poly.pdbx_seq_one_letter_code
_entity_poly.pdbx_strand_id
1 'polypeptide(L)' 'MKRELLSHVRILRSHVLQKVCQYFAYKVRYTNSSTEIPEFVITPEVALELLMAANFLDC' A
#
# COMPACT_ATOMS: atom_id res chain seq x y z
N MET A 1 -5.67 -6.39 24.01
CA MET A 1 -4.69 -5.81 23.07
C MET A 1 -4.83 -6.26 21.60
N LYS A 2 -5.21 -7.51 21.27
CA LYS A 2 -5.43 -7.91 19.85
C LYS A 2 -6.74 -7.43 19.21
N ARG A 3 -7.76 -7.09 20.02
CA ARG A 3 -9.09 -6.69 19.52
C ARG A 3 -9.17 -5.23 19.06
N GLU A 4 -8.33 -4.33 19.57
CA GLU A 4 -8.31 -2.92 19.16
C GLU A 4 -7.61 -2.68 17.82
N LEU A 5 -6.62 -3.52 17.46
CA LEU A 5 -6.01 -3.49 16.13
C LEU A 5 -7.01 -3.84 15.02
N LEU A 6 -7.92 -4.79 15.27
CA LEU A 6 -8.93 -5.22 14.30
C LEU A 6 -10.00 -4.14 14.03
N SER A 7 -10.34 -3.32 15.02
CA SER A 7 -11.24 -2.18 14.82
C SER A 7 -10.61 -1.07 13.97
N HIS A 8 -9.28 -0.88 14.05
CA HIS A 8 -8.57 0.06 13.18
C HIS A 8 -8.46 -0.43 11.73
N VAL A 9 -8.30 -1.74 11.50
CA VAL A 9 -8.27 -2.33 10.15
C VAL A 9 -9.61 -2.19 9.41
N ARG A 10 -10.74 -2.10 10.13
CA ARG A 10 -12.05 -1.92 9.52
C ARG A 10 -12.26 -0.53 8.91
N ILE A 11 -11.48 0.45 9.38
CA ILE A 11 -11.21 1.70 8.69
C ILE A 11 -9.88 1.49 7.97
N LEU A 12 -9.82 0.60 6.98
CA LEU A 12 -8.78 0.69 5.94
C LEU A 12 -9.04 2.03 5.26
N ARG A 13 -8.44 3.06 5.85
CA ARG A 13 -8.68 4.47 5.56
C ARG A 13 -8.51 4.61 4.05
N SER A 14 -9.47 5.25 3.39
CA SER A 14 -9.53 5.37 1.93
C SER A 14 -8.19 5.72 1.28
N HIS A 15 -7.34 6.49 1.98
CA HIS A 15 -6.00 6.85 1.54
C HIS A 15 -5.01 5.66 1.47
N VAL A 16 -5.08 4.67 2.35
CA VAL A 16 -4.23 3.46 2.30
C VAL A 16 -4.62 2.61 1.10
N LEU A 17 -5.92 2.34 0.94
CA LEU A 17 -6.42 1.54 -0.19
C LEU A 17 -6.12 2.23 -1.53
N GLN A 18 -6.32 3.54 -1.60
CA GLN A 18 -5.95 4.33 -2.78
C GLN A 18 -4.47 4.16 -3.12
N LYS A 19 -3.59 4.17 -2.12
CA LYS A 19 -2.15 4.02 -2.33
C LYS A 19 -1.76 2.59 -2.74
N VAL A 20 -2.45 1.57 -2.23
CA VAL A 20 -2.32 0.17 -2.70
C VAL A 20 -2.76 0.05 -4.17
N CYS A 21 -3.90 0.64 -4.55
CA CYS A 21 -4.34 0.63 -5.96
C CYS A 21 -3.34 1.36 -6.88
N GLN A 22 -2.78 2.49 -6.43
CA GLN A 22 -1.70 3.17 -7.15
C GLN A 22 -0.46 2.28 -7.31
N TYR A 23 -0.09 1.52 -6.28
CA TYR A 23 1.01 0.56 -6.35
C TYR A 23 0.74 -0.55 -7.36
N PHE A 24 -0.47 -1.10 -7.42
CA PHE A 24 -0.82 -2.11 -8.44
C PHE A 24 -0.73 -1.57 -9.86
N ALA A 25 -1.24 -0.35 -10.10
CA ALA A 25 -1.10 0.29 -11.41
C ALA A 25 0.37 0.54 -11.78
N TYR A 26 1.17 1.02 -10.81
CA TYR A 26 2.60 1.20 -10.96
C TYR A 26 3.31 -0.13 -11.28
N LYS A 27 3.06 -1.18 -10.51
CA LYS A 27 3.63 -2.52 -10.70
C LYS A 27 3.30 -3.05 -12.09
N VAL A 28 2.03 -3.01 -12.50
CA VAL A 28 1.61 -3.45 -13.86
C VAL A 28 2.30 -2.63 -14.95
N ARG A 29 2.40 -1.30 -14.77
CA ARG A 29 2.98 -0.40 -15.77
C ARG A 29 4.49 -0.56 -15.96
N TYR A 30 5.21 -0.88 -14.89
CA TYR A 30 6.68 -0.88 -14.88
C TYR A 30 7.30 -2.27 -14.81
N THR A 31 6.53 -3.32 -14.48
CA THR A 31 7.01 -4.71 -14.60
C THR A 31 7.34 -4.99 -16.07
N ASN A 32 8.58 -5.40 -16.35
CA ASN A 32 9.10 -5.65 -17.70
C ASN A 32 9.11 -4.43 -18.63
N SER A 33 9.00 -3.20 -18.09
CA SER A 33 9.15 -1.98 -18.89
C SER A 33 10.63 -1.71 -19.15
N SER A 34 10.97 -1.33 -20.38
CA SER A 34 12.31 -0.83 -20.76
C SER A 34 12.49 0.66 -20.49
N THR A 35 11.45 1.33 -19.98
CA THR A 35 11.50 2.73 -19.58
C THR A 35 12.15 2.89 -18.22
N GLU A 36 12.72 4.07 -17.95
CA GLU A 36 13.12 4.45 -16.61
C GLU A 36 11.94 4.28 -15.63
N ILE A 37 12.23 3.69 -14.48
CA ILE A 37 11.24 3.36 -13.45
C ILE A 37 11.25 4.52 -12.43
N PRO A 38 10.17 5.29 -12.30
CA PRO A 38 10.12 6.41 -11.37
C PRO A 38 9.98 5.90 -9.92
N GLU A 39 10.42 6.70 -8.96
CA GLU A 39 10.27 6.34 -7.54
C GLU A 39 8.80 6.33 -7.11
N PHE A 40 8.38 5.23 -6.47
CA PHE A 40 7.06 5.17 -5.84
C PHE A 40 7.12 5.78 -4.43
N VAL A 41 6.86 7.09 -4.35
CA VAL A 41 6.95 7.84 -3.09
C VAL A 41 5.91 7.38 -2.07
N ILE A 42 6.36 6.97 -0.90
CA ILE A 42 5.55 6.65 0.28
C ILE A 42 5.92 7.61 1.40
N THR A 43 4.94 8.36 1.91
CA THR A 43 5.21 9.29 3.01
C THR A 43 5.26 8.56 4.36
N PRO A 44 6.02 9.06 5.35
CA PRO A 44 6.17 8.40 6.65
C PRO A 44 4.83 8.15 7.38
N GLU A 45 3.85 9.03 7.18
CA GLU A 45 2.55 8.99 7.86
C GLU A 45 1.70 7.77 7.47
N VAL A 46 1.95 7.21 6.29
CA VAL A 46 1.18 6.07 5.74
C VAL A 46 2.01 4.78 5.64
N ALA A 47 3.32 4.85 5.88
CA ALA A 47 4.24 3.74 5.68
C ALA A 47 3.90 2.51 6.53
N LEU A 48 3.61 2.70 7.83
CA LEU A 48 3.30 1.60 8.73
C LEU A 48 1.97 0.91 8.37
N GLU A 49 0.97 1.68 7.95
CA GLU A 49 -0.31 1.12 7.53
C GLU A 49 -0.21 0.37 6.22
N LEU A 50 0.55 0.91 5.27
CA LEU A 50 0.82 0.22 4.01
C LEU A 50 1.59 -1.07 4.23
N LEU A 51 2.53 -1.10 5.18
CA LEU A 51 3.24 -2.32 5.54
C LEU A 51 2.28 -3.39 6.09
N MET A 52 1.37 -3.00 6.99
CA MET A 52 0.34 -3.92 7.49
C MET A 52 -0.61 -4.38 6.37
N ALA A 53 -1.00 -3.48 5.47
CA ALA A 53 -1.85 -3.80 4.33
C ALA A 53 -1.15 -4.73 3.33
N ALA A 54 0.12 -4.51 3.02
CA ALA A 54 0.92 -5.36 2.13
C ALA A 54 1.08 -6.76 2.72
N ASN A 55 1.37 -6.87 4.02
CA ASN A 55 1.41 -8.17 4.70
C ASN A 55 0.04 -8.87 4.71
N PHE A 56 -1.06 -8.13 4.81
CA PHE A 56 -2.41 -8.70 4.76
C PHE A 56 -2.82 -9.15 3.35
N LEU A 57 -2.45 -8.37 2.33
CA LEU A 57 -2.78 -8.62 0.92
C LEU A 57 -1.78 -9.54 0.20
N ASP A 58 -0.66 -9.87 0.85
CA ASP A 58 0.41 -10.72 0.34
C ASP A 58 0.93 -10.26 -1.05
N CYS A 59 1.25 -8.96 -1.19
CA CYS A 59 1.50 -8.32 -2.48
C CYS A 59 2.67 -7.33 -2.55
#